data_AF-A0A951S2M9-F1
#
_entry.id   AF-A0A951S2M9-F1
#
_cell.length_a   1.000
_cell.length_b   1.000
_cell.length_c   1.000
_cell.angle_alpha   90.00
_cell.angle_beta   90.00
_cell.angle_gamma   90.00
#
_symmetry.space_group_name_H-M   'P 1'
#
loop_
_entity.id
_entity.type
_entity.pdbx_description
1 polymer ?
#
loop_
_entity_poly.entity_id
_entity_poly.type
_entity_poly.pdbx_seq_one_letter_code
_entity_poly.pdbx_strand_id
1 'polypeptide(L)'
;MKLFSSSLIVIMLITLVDVFPQNGNSFIGVEACAMCHKTEKQGSQLSIWQNSKHAKAYETLKTEQANNIAKEKGFSTPAVETPECLKCHASGYNVDPSLLGKKFKVEDGVQCETCHGAGSAYKDMKIMKDKELAIKNGLVVHDKLENFCIGCHNVESPTFVDLNIEEAWNKIKHPKP
;
A
#
# COMPACT_ATOMS: atom_id res chain seq x y z
N MET A 1 64.13 0.66 4.96
CA MET A 1 63.04 0.86 3.98
C MET A 1 62.09 -0.33 4.06
N LYS A 2 61.04 -0.24 4.88
CA LYS A 2 59.97 -1.24 4.98
C LYS A 2 58.65 -0.48 4.89
N LEU A 3 58.02 -0.54 3.72
CA LEU A 3 56.73 0.06 3.44
C LEU A 3 55.66 -0.86 4.04
N PHE A 4 54.94 -0.39 5.06
CA PHE A 4 53.72 -1.04 5.54
C PHE A 4 52.56 -0.56 4.65
N SER A 5 52.03 -1.47 3.84
CA SER A 5 50.79 -1.26 3.08
C SER A 5 49.60 -1.49 4.02
N SER A 6 48.98 -0.41 4.50
CA SER A 6 47.69 -0.50 5.19
C SER A 6 46.58 -0.64 4.16
N SER A 7 46.10 -1.86 3.95
CA SER A 7 44.87 -2.11 3.19
C SER A 7 43.66 -1.63 4.00
N LEU A 8 43.05 -0.55 3.53
CA LEU A 8 41.79 -0.02 4.06
C LEU A 8 40.66 -0.98 3.66
N ILE A 9 40.12 -1.73 4.62
CA ILE A 9 38.94 -2.58 4.41
C ILE A 9 37.71 -1.66 4.40
N VAL A 10 37.17 -1.38 3.21
CA VAL A 10 35.89 -0.69 3.05
C VAL A 10 34.79 -1.71 3.35
N ILE A 11 34.21 -1.64 4.54
CA ILE A 11 33.02 -2.40 4.91
C ILE A 11 31.83 -1.73 4.23
N MET A 12 31.43 -2.24 3.08
CA MET A 12 30.20 -1.85 2.39
C MET A 12 29.02 -2.33 3.24
N LEU A 13 28.39 -1.42 3.98
CA LEU A 13 27.12 -1.68 4.66
C LEU A 13 26.06 -1.97 3.60
N ILE A 14 25.77 -3.25 3.39
CA ILE A 14 24.60 -3.70 2.64
C ILE A 14 23.40 -3.40 3.54
N THR A 15 22.69 -2.31 3.25
CA THR A 15 21.37 -2.07 3.83
C THR A 15 20.45 -3.18 3.32
N LEU A 16 20.06 -4.09 4.21
CA LEU A 16 19.01 -5.06 3.97
C LEU A 16 17.71 -4.30 3.71
N VAL A 17 17.40 -4.09 2.44
CA VAL A 17 16.04 -3.79 2.00
C VAL A 17 15.26 -5.08 2.12
N ASP A 18 14.28 -5.11 3.02
CA ASP A 18 13.34 -6.23 3.16
C ASP A 18 12.51 -6.36 1.87
N VAL A 19 12.99 -7.19 0.95
CA VAL A 19 12.25 -7.58 -0.25
C VAL A 19 11.23 -8.63 0.16
N PHE A 20 9.99 -8.21 0.44
CA PHE A 20 8.89 -9.16 0.61
C PHE A 20 8.72 -9.97 -0.67
N PRO A 21 8.67 -11.32 -0.61
CA PRO A 21 8.48 -12.14 -1.80
C PRO A 21 7.12 -11.84 -2.42
N GLN A 22 7.13 -11.10 -3.52
CA GLN A 22 5.98 -11.01 -4.42
C GLN A 22 5.99 -12.30 -5.24
N ASN A 23 4.92 -13.10 -5.18
CA ASN A 23 4.77 -14.35 -5.96
C ASN A 23 4.68 -14.12 -7.49
N GLY A 24 5.25 -13.02 -8.01
CA GLY A 24 5.08 -12.54 -9.38
C GLY A 24 3.70 -11.96 -9.68
N ASN A 25 2.81 -11.90 -8.68
CA ASN A 25 1.47 -11.38 -8.85
C ASN A 25 1.50 -9.87 -9.09
N SER A 26 0.76 -9.43 -10.11
CA SER A 26 0.57 -8.02 -10.45
C SER A 26 -0.57 -7.37 -9.69
N PHE A 27 -0.41 -6.08 -9.41
CA PHE A 27 -1.47 -5.18 -8.94
C PHE A 27 -2.37 -4.83 -10.12
N ILE A 28 -3.68 -5.03 -10.01
CA ILE A 28 -4.63 -4.87 -11.12
C ILE A 28 -5.45 -3.57 -11.05
N GLY A 29 -5.41 -2.89 -9.92
CA GLY A 29 -6.04 -1.61 -9.69
C GLY A 29 -7.52 -1.72 -9.34
N VAL A 30 -8.04 -0.69 -8.68
CA VAL A 30 -9.42 -0.64 -8.17
C VAL A 30 -10.48 -0.81 -9.26
N GLU A 31 -10.24 -0.34 -10.49
CA GLU A 31 -11.15 -0.50 -11.61
C GLU A 31 -11.44 -1.98 -11.92
N ALA A 32 -10.45 -2.87 -11.73
CA ALA A 32 -10.63 -4.29 -11.97
C ALA A 32 -11.51 -4.94 -10.88
N CYS A 33 -11.31 -4.56 -9.61
CA CYS A 33 -12.11 -5.00 -8.48
C CYS A 33 -13.57 -4.50 -8.59
N ALA A 34 -13.74 -3.26 -9.02
CA ALA A 34 -15.03 -2.58 -9.20
C ALA A 34 -15.99 -3.30 -10.16
N MET A 35 -15.48 -4.12 -11.08
CA MET A 35 -16.33 -4.90 -11.99
C MET A 35 -17.25 -5.86 -11.24
N CYS A 36 -16.79 -6.40 -10.11
CA CYS A 36 -17.52 -7.39 -9.31
C CYS A 36 -17.87 -6.92 -7.89
N HIS A 37 -17.24 -5.88 -7.34
CA HIS A 37 -17.45 -5.44 -5.95
C HIS A 37 -18.07 -4.04 -5.85
N LYS A 38 -19.18 -3.82 -6.57
CA LYS A 38 -19.84 -2.51 -6.67
C LYS A 38 -21.26 -2.44 -6.11
N THR A 39 -21.96 -3.58 -6.01
CA THR A 39 -23.37 -3.58 -5.61
C THR A 39 -23.55 -3.86 -4.12
N GLU A 40 -24.71 -3.50 -3.58
CA GLU A 40 -25.08 -3.83 -2.19
C GLU A 40 -25.10 -5.33 -1.92
N LYS A 41 -25.49 -6.14 -2.91
CA LYS A 41 -25.49 -7.60 -2.81
C LYS A 41 -24.07 -8.13 -2.54
N GLN A 42 -23.08 -7.45 -3.09
CA GLN A 42 -21.67 -7.78 -2.94
C GLN A 42 -21.03 -7.01 -1.78
N GLY A 43 -21.74 -6.21 -0.99
CA GLY A 43 -21.16 -5.51 0.17
C GLY A 43 -20.64 -4.09 -0.08
N SER A 44 -20.93 -3.50 -1.24
CA SER A 44 -20.66 -2.08 -1.56
C SER A 44 -19.20 -1.62 -1.39
N GLN A 45 -18.22 -2.52 -1.57
CA GLN A 45 -16.80 -2.23 -1.34
C GLN A 45 -16.32 -1.00 -2.09
N LEU A 46 -16.66 -0.91 -3.36
CA LEU A 46 -16.24 0.21 -4.19
C LEU A 46 -16.73 1.55 -3.62
N SER A 47 -18.01 1.64 -3.26
CA SER A 47 -18.59 2.85 -2.69
C SER A 47 -17.99 3.18 -1.33
N ILE A 48 -17.80 2.18 -0.47
CA ILE A 48 -17.16 2.35 0.84
C ILE A 48 -15.74 2.90 0.68
N TRP A 49 -14.95 2.32 -0.22
CA TRP A 49 -13.59 2.78 -0.50
C TRP A 49 -13.56 4.19 -1.09
N GLN A 50 -14.37 4.48 -2.11
CA GLN A 50 -14.44 5.80 -2.78
C GLN A 50 -14.77 6.92 -1.79
N ASN A 51 -15.62 6.64 -0.80
CA ASN A 51 -16.02 7.62 0.22
C ASN A 51 -15.04 7.69 1.40
N SER A 52 -14.03 6.83 1.46
CA SER A 52 -13.03 6.81 2.53
C SER A 52 -11.91 7.81 2.30
N LYS A 53 -11.12 8.07 3.35
CA LYS A 53 -9.87 8.85 3.22
C LYS A 53 -8.77 8.11 2.44
N HIS A 54 -8.82 6.78 2.37
CA HIS A 54 -7.83 5.98 1.65
C HIS A 54 -7.82 6.27 0.15
N ALA A 55 -9.00 6.39 -0.48
CA ALA A 55 -9.11 6.79 -1.89
C ALA A 55 -8.62 8.22 -2.18
N LYS A 56 -8.45 9.05 -1.14
CA LYS A 56 -7.97 10.45 -1.23
C LYS A 56 -6.56 10.64 -0.71
N ALA A 57 -5.88 9.55 -0.34
CA ALA A 57 -4.60 9.63 0.35
C ALA A 57 -3.51 10.24 -0.56
N TYR A 58 -3.46 9.84 -1.83
CA TYR A 58 -2.51 10.41 -2.80
C TYR A 58 -2.73 11.90 -3.03
N GLU A 59 -3.99 12.32 -3.21
CA GLU A 59 -4.34 13.73 -3.41
C GLU A 59 -3.90 14.63 -2.24
N THR A 60 -3.87 14.08 -1.02
CA THR A 60 -3.37 14.82 0.16
C THR A 60 -1.90 15.23 -0.01
N LEU A 61 -1.09 14.39 -0.67
CA LEU A 61 0.34 14.67 -0.91
C LEU A 61 0.59 15.75 -1.96
N LYS A 62 -0.42 16.13 -2.76
CA LYS A 62 -0.30 17.22 -3.75
C LYS A 62 -0.45 18.61 -3.14
N THR A 63 -0.77 18.71 -1.85
CA THR A 63 -1.00 19.98 -1.17
C THR A 63 0.31 20.70 -0.85
N GLU A 64 0.27 22.04 -0.81
CA GLU A 64 1.41 22.85 -0.36
C GLU A 64 1.84 22.48 1.06
N GLN A 65 0.87 22.20 1.95
CA GLN A 65 1.14 21.74 3.31
C GLN A 65 1.97 20.45 3.31
N ALA A 66 1.62 19.45 2.50
CA ALA A 66 2.40 18.21 2.41
C ALA A 66 3.82 18.47 1.91
N ASN A 67 3.98 19.33 0.89
CA ASN A 67 5.30 19.70 0.38
C ASN A 67 6.16 20.42 1.43
N ASN A 68 5.56 21.30 2.23
CA ASN A 68 6.26 21.98 3.34
C ASN A 68 6.74 20.97 4.38
N ILE A 69 5.90 20.00 4.75
CA ILE A 69 6.28 18.91 5.67
C ILE A 69 7.42 18.07 5.10
N ALA A 70 7.37 17.72 3.81
CA ALA A 70 8.43 16.95 3.16
C ALA A 70 9.76 17.72 3.19
N LYS A 71 9.73 19.02 2.90
CA LYS A 71 10.89 19.91 2.98
C LYS A 71 11.44 20.03 4.40
N GLU A 72 10.59 20.21 5.41
CA GLU A 72 10.99 20.27 6.82
C GLU A 72 11.65 18.98 7.29
N LYS A 73 11.21 17.83 6.76
CA LYS A 73 11.85 16.52 6.96
C LYS A 73 13.16 16.33 6.19
N GLY A 74 13.57 17.30 5.37
CA GLY A 74 14.82 17.28 4.63
C GLY A 74 14.76 16.58 3.27
N PHE A 75 13.56 16.27 2.75
CA PHE A 75 13.42 15.70 1.42
C PHE A 75 13.58 16.78 0.34
N SER A 76 14.19 16.41 -0.78
CA SER A 76 14.46 17.30 -1.93
C SER A 76 13.33 17.34 -2.96
N THR A 77 12.34 16.45 -2.84
CA THR A 77 11.21 16.30 -3.76
C THR A 77 9.89 16.74 -3.11
N PRO A 78 8.88 17.14 -3.90
CA PRO A 78 7.50 17.28 -3.42
C PRO A 78 7.02 16.01 -2.72
N ALA A 79 6.10 16.12 -1.76
CA ALA A 79 5.64 14.99 -0.95
C ALA A 79 5.06 13.84 -1.80
N VAL A 80 4.38 14.18 -2.91
CA VAL A 80 3.79 13.21 -3.85
C VAL A 80 4.83 12.41 -4.64
N GLU A 81 6.09 12.83 -4.65
CA GLU A 81 7.21 12.13 -5.29
C GLU A 81 8.14 11.44 -4.28
N THR A 82 7.94 11.69 -2.98
CA THR A 82 8.78 11.18 -1.90
C THR A 82 8.33 9.78 -1.45
N PRO A 83 9.14 8.72 -1.62
CA PRO A 83 8.76 7.34 -1.28
C PRO A 83 8.32 7.16 0.18
N GLU A 84 8.93 7.89 1.10
CA GLU A 84 8.61 7.86 2.53
C GLU A 84 7.21 8.40 2.83
N CYS A 85 6.70 9.30 1.99
CA CYS A 85 5.32 9.77 2.06
C CYS A 85 4.37 8.79 1.34
N LEU A 86 4.77 8.33 0.16
CA LEU A 86 3.97 7.40 -0.66
C LEU A 86 3.72 6.06 0.03
N LYS A 87 4.60 5.62 0.93
CA LYS A 87 4.48 4.35 1.67
C LYS A 87 3.11 4.13 2.33
N CYS A 88 2.45 5.22 2.73
CA CYS A 88 1.13 5.18 3.36
C CYS A 88 0.03 5.88 2.57
N HIS A 89 0.36 6.47 1.43
CA HIS A 89 -0.56 7.30 0.66
C HIS A 89 -0.87 6.75 -0.73
N ALA A 90 -0.13 5.73 -1.19
CA ALA A 90 -0.35 5.15 -2.51
C ALA A 90 -0.08 3.64 -2.54
N SER A 91 -1.02 2.88 -3.07
CA SER A 91 -0.75 1.49 -3.44
C SER A 91 0.26 1.43 -4.58
N GLY A 92 1.09 0.38 -4.59
CA GLY A 92 2.00 0.13 -5.71
C GLY A 92 3.19 1.08 -5.83
N TYR A 93 3.40 2.01 -4.90
CA TYR A 93 4.46 3.02 -4.98
C TYR A 93 5.89 2.45 -5.05
N ASN A 94 6.10 1.26 -4.50
CA ASN A 94 7.39 0.56 -4.47
C ASN A 94 7.37 -0.74 -5.30
N VAL A 95 6.37 -0.92 -6.16
CA VAL A 95 6.20 -2.12 -6.96
C VAL A 95 6.88 -1.90 -8.32
N ASP A 96 7.54 -2.95 -8.83
CA ASP A 96 8.11 -2.95 -10.17
C ASP A 96 7.01 -2.55 -11.19
N PRO A 97 7.23 -1.55 -12.06
CA PRO A 97 6.23 -1.13 -13.04
C PRO A 97 5.69 -2.25 -13.93
N SER A 98 6.47 -3.32 -14.18
CA SER A 98 6.04 -4.50 -14.93
C SER A 98 4.98 -5.34 -14.21
N LEU A 99 4.88 -5.19 -12.88
CA LEU A 99 3.85 -5.79 -12.02
C LEU A 99 2.67 -4.85 -11.75
N LEU A 100 2.65 -3.64 -12.33
CA LEU A 100 1.49 -2.78 -12.33
C LEU A 100 0.66 -3.05 -13.58
N GLY A 101 -0.60 -3.43 -13.38
CA GLY A 101 -1.55 -3.67 -14.47
C GLY A 101 -1.74 -2.41 -15.31
N LYS A 102 -2.06 -2.58 -16.61
CA LYS A 102 -2.18 -1.47 -17.57
C LYS A 102 -3.15 -0.35 -17.16
N LYS A 103 -4.12 -0.64 -16.29
CA LYS A 103 -5.11 0.31 -15.78
C LYS A 103 -4.86 0.75 -14.34
N PHE A 104 -3.80 0.24 -13.72
CA PHE A 104 -3.41 0.64 -12.37
C PHE A 104 -2.95 2.09 -12.39
N LYS A 105 -3.45 2.89 -11.45
CA LYS A 105 -3.05 4.29 -11.26
C LYS A 105 -2.61 4.44 -9.81
N VAL A 106 -1.38 4.89 -9.59
CA VAL A 106 -0.88 5.16 -8.24
C VAL A 106 -1.69 6.30 -7.61
N GLU A 107 -2.23 7.19 -8.45
CA GLU A 107 -3.05 8.35 -8.08
C GLU A 107 -4.38 7.98 -7.40
N ASP A 108 -4.86 6.75 -7.54
CA ASP A 108 -6.08 6.28 -6.86
C ASP A 108 -5.86 6.11 -5.34
N GLY A 109 -4.66 6.40 -4.83
CA GLY A 109 -4.36 6.39 -3.40
C GLY A 109 -4.18 4.99 -2.82
N VAL A 110 -4.65 4.79 -1.60
CA VAL A 110 -4.61 3.49 -0.93
C VAL A 110 -5.80 2.66 -1.42
N GLN A 111 -5.54 1.76 -2.35
CA GLN A 111 -6.50 0.90 -3.05
C GLN A 111 -6.74 -0.43 -2.32
N CYS A 112 -7.65 -1.24 -2.88
CA CYS A 112 -8.01 -2.57 -2.38
C CYS A 112 -6.79 -3.44 -2.07
N GLU A 113 -5.80 -3.40 -2.95
CA GLU A 113 -4.63 -4.29 -2.96
C GLU A 113 -3.61 -3.95 -1.86
N THR A 114 -3.68 -2.76 -1.24
CA THR A 114 -2.92 -2.48 -0.01
C THR A 114 -3.38 -3.38 1.14
N CYS A 115 -4.70 -3.61 1.26
CA CYS A 115 -5.25 -4.46 2.32
C CYS A 115 -5.33 -5.94 1.90
N HIS A 116 -5.61 -6.21 0.62
CA HIS A 116 -5.96 -7.53 0.12
C HIS A 116 -4.88 -8.22 -0.72
N GLY A 117 -3.73 -7.58 -0.93
CA GLY A 117 -2.65 -8.11 -1.76
C GLY A 117 -2.90 -7.93 -3.26
N ALA A 118 -1.92 -8.35 -4.08
CA ALA A 118 -1.96 -8.22 -5.53
C ALA A 118 -3.01 -9.15 -6.16
N GLY A 119 -3.99 -8.58 -6.87
CA GLY A 119 -5.22 -9.26 -7.28
C GLY A 119 -5.15 -10.10 -8.55
N SER A 120 -4.05 -10.05 -9.29
CA SER A 120 -3.96 -10.71 -10.61
C SER A 120 -4.25 -12.21 -10.60
N ALA A 121 -3.87 -12.92 -9.54
CA ALA A 121 -4.01 -14.37 -9.44
C ALA A 121 -5.32 -14.84 -8.78
N TYR A 122 -6.00 -13.99 -8.00
CA TYR A 122 -7.28 -14.36 -7.36
C TYR A 122 -8.51 -13.69 -7.96
N LYS A 123 -8.36 -12.78 -8.93
CA LYS A 123 -9.49 -12.12 -9.61
C LYS A 123 -10.36 -13.07 -10.47
N ASP A 124 -9.84 -14.23 -10.86
CA ASP A 124 -10.63 -15.18 -11.65
C ASP A 124 -11.83 -15.67 -10.83
N MET A 125 -13.02 -15.66 -11.43
CA MET A 125 -14.26 -15.97 -10.73
C MET A 125 -14.26 -17.36 -10.08
N LYS A 126 -13.56 -18.35 -10.67
CA LYS A 126 -13.46 -19.70 -10.10
C LYS A 126 -12.59 -19.73 -8.85
N ILE A 127 -11.56 -18.87 -8.80
CA ILE A 127 -10.67 -18.72 -7.65
C ILE A 127 -11.32 -17.84 -6.58
N MET A 128 -11.82 -16.67 -6.96
CA MET A 128 -12.40 -15.67 -6.05
C MET A 128 -13.56 -16.21 -5.20
N LYS A 129 -14.38 -17.11 -5.76
CA LYS A 129 -15.52 -17.72 -5.05
C LYS A 129 -15.10 -18.72 -3.97
N ASP A 130 -13.88 -19.25 -4.06
CA ASP A 130 -13.31 -20.16 -3.07
C ASP A 130 -12.29 -19.38 -2.24
N LYS A 131 -12.65 -19.04 -1.01
CA LYS A 131 -11.83 -18.20 -0.14
C LYS A 131 -10.45 -18.81 0.12
N GLU A 132 -10.37 -20.12 0.35
CA GLU A 132 -9.10 -20.78 0.65
C GLU A 132 -8.20 -20.78 -0.59
N LEU A 133 -8.79 -21.02 -1.77
CA LEU A 133 -8.07 -20.94 -3.03
C LEU A 133 -7.62 -19.51 -3.33
N ALA A 134 -8.45 -18.50 -3.07
CA ALA A 134 -8.08 -17.09 -3.23
C ALA A 134 -6.90 -16.71 -2.32
N ILE A 135 -6.92 -17.13 -1.04
CA ILE A 135 -5.81 -16.91 -0.09
C ILE A 135 -4.54 -17.58 -0.60
N LYS A 136 -4.62 -18.83 -1.06
CA LYS A 136 -3.49 -19.55 -1.66
C LYS A 136 -2.91 -18.84 -2.89
N ASN A 137 -3.72 -18.05 -3.60
CA ASN A 137 -3.32 -17.29 -4.78
C ASN A 137 -2.99 -15.81 -4.46
N GLY A 138 -2.86 -15.43 -3.19
CA GLY A 138 -2.34 -14.12 -2.79
C GLY A 138 -3.36 -13.15 -2.21
N LEU A 139 -4.62 -13.57 -2.00
CA LEU A 139 -5.56 -12.77 -1.22
C LEU A 139 -5.07 -12.70 0.24
N VAL A 140 -4.89 -11.48 0.73
CA VAL A 140 -4.53 -11.22 2.13
C VAL A 140 -5.81 -11.05 2.96
N VAL A 141 -5.86 -11.80 4.07
CA VAL A 141 -6.88 -11.67 5.12
C VAL A 141 -6.15 -11.44 6.44
N HIS A 142 -6.56 -10.42 7.19
CA HIS A 142 -5.88 -10.00 8.41
C HIS A 142 -6.52 -10.62 9.64
N ASP A 143 -5.78 -11.46 10.37
CA ASP A 143 -6.21 -12.01 11.65
C ASP A 143 -6.12 -10.97 12.78
N LYS A 144 -5.17 -10.05 12.68
CA LYS A 144 -4.94 -8.95 13.63
C LYS A 144 -4.92 -7.61 12.89
N LEU A 145 -6.11 -7.03 12.69
CA LEU A 145 -6.30 -5.78 11.95
C LEU A 145 -5.45 -4.63 12.48
N GLU A 146 -5.34 -4.51 13.81
CA GLU A 146 -4.58 -3.43 14.46
C GLU A 146 -3.14 -3.37 13.96
N ASN A 147 -2.43 -4.50 13.95
CA ASN A 147 -1.04 -4.58 13.49
C ASN A 147 -0.86 -4.08 12.06
N PHE A 148 -1.83 -4.34 11.19
CA PHE A 148 -1.81 -3.88 9.81
C PHE A 148 -2.09 -2.37 9.73
N CYS A 149 -3.14 -1.89 10.41
CA CYS A 149 -3.53 -0.48 10.37
C CYS A 149 -2.45 0.44 10.94
N ILE A 150 -1.80 0.05 12.05
CA ILE A 150 -0.73 0.84 12.68
C ILE A 150 0.57 0.83 11.89
N GLY A 151 0.68 0.06 10.79
CA GLY A 151 1.81 0.19 9.86
C GLY A 151 1.89 1.58 9.23
N CYS A 152 0.75 2.28 9.13
CA CYS A 152 0.66 3.64 8.62
C CYS A 152 0.02 4.62 9.60
N HIS A 153 -0.93 4.18 10.42
CA HIS A 153 -1.55 4.99 11.45
C HIS A 153 -0.71 4.98 12.73
N ASN A 154 0.47 5.59 12.67
CA ASN A 154 1.42 5.67 13.78
C ASN A 154 2.16 7.01 13.81
N VAL A 155 3.00 7.18 14.84
CA VAL A 155 3.78 8.39 15.12
C VAL A 155 4.84 8.74 14.06
N GLU A 156 5.16 7.85 13.13
CA GLU A 156 6.03 8.19 12.00
C GLU A 156 5.33 9.10 10.99
N SER A 157 4.00 9.10 10.96
CA SER A 157 3.21 10.05 10.20
C SER A 157 3.38 11.46 10.81
N PRO A 158 3.94 12.44 10.07
CA PRO A 158 4.15 13.78 10.61
C PRO A 158 2.86 14.51 11.00
N THR A 159 1.70 14.05 10.52
CA THR A 159 0.38 14.56 10.88
C THR A 159 -0.44 13.49 11.60
N PHE A 160 0.23 12.62 12.37
CA PHE A 160 -0.43 11.54 13.09
C PHE A 160 -1.57 12.09 13.96
N VAL A 161 -2.73 11.46 13.81
CA VAL A 161 -3.90 11.66 14.68
C VAL A 161 -4.20 10.30 15.27
N ASP A 162 -4.33 10.25 16.59
CA ASP A 162 -4.68 9.03 17.28
C ASP A 162 -6.01 8.49 16.74
N LEU A 163 -6.04 7.18 16.47
CA LEU A 163 -7.11 6.54 15.73
C LEU A 163 -7.62 5.35 16.53
N ASN A 164 -8.88 5.42 16.96
CA ASN A 164 -9.59 4.23 17.42
C ASN A 164 -9.79 3.28 16.23
N ILE A 165 -9.00 2.20 16.21
CA ILE A 165 -8.98 1.23 15.10
C ILE A 165 -10.33 0.52 14.96
N GLU A 166 -11.04 0.22 16.05
CA GLU A 166 -12.34 -0.45 15.98
C GLU A 166 -13.39 0.46 15.31
N GLU A 167 -13.46 1.73 15.73
CA GLU A 167 -14.36 2.70 15.11
C GLU A 167 -14.01 2.98 13.65
N ALA A 168 -12.72 3.07 13.33
CA ALA A 168 -12.25 3.25 11.97
C ALA A 168 -12.61 2.04 11.10
N TRP A 169 -12.40 0.82 11.61
CA TRP A 169 -12.74 -0.42 10.94
C TRP A 169 -14.24 -0.51 10.66
N ASN A 170 -15.08 -0.10 11.61
CA ASN A 170 -16.54 -0.06 11.42
C ASN A 170 -17.00 0.81 10.24
N LYS A 171 -16.20 1.80 9.83
CA LYS A 171 -16.50 2.67 8.68
C LYS A 171 -16.12 2.06 7.34
N ILE A 172 -15.21 1.09 7.32
CA ILE A 172 -14.66 0.54 6.08
C ILE A 172 -14.91 -0.97 5.89
N LYS A 173 -15.29 -1.69 6.94
CA LYS A 173 -15.52 -3.14 6.87
C LYS A 173 -16.63 -3.49 5.87
N HIS A 174 -16.38 -4.51 5.06
CA HIS A 174 -17.29 -5.02 4.04
C HIS A 174 -17.28 -6.56 4.08
N PRO A 175 -18.05 -7.18 4.99
CA PRO A 175 -17.92 -8.60 5.30
C PRO A 175 -18.51 -9.54 4.24
N LYS A 176 -19.28 -9.00 3.29
CA LYS A 176 -19.80 -9.75 2.15
C LYS A 176 -18.83 -9.51 0.99
N PRO A 177 -18.02 -10.48 0.55
CA PRO A 177 -17.21 -10.33 -0.65
C PRO A 177 -18.10 -10.33 -1.92
#